data_AF-T1H7H5-F1
#
_entry.id   AF-T1H7H5-F1
#
_cell.length_a   1.000
_cell.length_b   1.000
_cell.length_c   1.000
_cell.angle_alpha   90.00
_cell.angle_beta   90.00
_cell.angle_gamma   90.00
#
_symmetry.space_group_name_H-M   'P 1'
#
loop_
_entity.id
_entity.type
_entity.pdbx_description
1 polymer ?
#
loop_
_entity_poly.entity_id
_entity_poly.type
_entity_poly.pdbx_seq_one_letter_code
_entity_poly.pdbx_strand_id
1 'polypeptide(L)'
;MLPTYEKLGSSTQPIVRIPFGKFAIYVVSLPLFSFLFCVIWCLIFYFERSTATHCSVANYLPSISAAIGNYQPQRFIWQLAICIHFRLIVAKVYLDFFIEVIRKDQMHLAKFATFLNTIENFALLFLSLWTSSESYEIHKISFSIF
;
A
#
# COMPACT_ATOMS: atom_id res chain seq x y z
N MET A 1 34.74 -24.40 16.34
CA MET A 1 34.75 -23.34 15.30
C MET A 1 33.32 -23.18 14.81
N LEU A 2 32.70 -22.02 15.07
CA LEU A 2 31.39 -21.69 14.49
C LEU A 2 31.61 -21.36 13.01
N PRO A 3 30.80 -21.89 12.08
CA PRO A 3 30.96 -21.59 10.67
C PRO A 3 30.70 -20.09 10.47
N THR A 4 31.72 -19.36 10.04
CA THR A 4 31.61 -17.98 9.58
C THR A 4 30.71 -17.98 8.35
N TYR A 5 29.54 -17.35 8.48
CA TYR A 5 28.63 -17.07 7.40
C TYR A 5 29.36 -16.26 6.32
N GLU A 6 29.58 -16.88 5.17
CA GLU A 6 30.18 -16.23 4.00
C GLU A 6 29.04 -15.62 3.18
N LYS A 7 28.99 -14.29 3.14
CA LYS A 7 27.95 -13.53 2.43
C LYS A 7 28.18 -13.69 0.92
N LEU A 8 27.51 -14.67 0.32
CA LEU A 8 27.60 -14.97 -1.11
C LEU A 8 26.78 -13.94 -1.91
N GLY A 9 27.37 -12.79 -2.22
CA GLY A 9 26.75 -11.77 -3.06
C GLY A 9 27.60 -10.49 -3.13
N SER A 10 28.00 -10.11 -4.35
CA SER A 10 28.90 -9.03 -4.73
C SER A 10 28.94 -7.79 -3.81
N SER A 11 30.18 -7.38 -3.49
CA SER A 11 30.58 -6.16 -2.78
C SER A 11 30.21 -4.88 -3.56
N THR A 12 28.92 -4.60 -3.70
CA THR A 12 28.44 -3.26 -4.06
C THR A 12 28.11 -2.53 -2.77
N GLN A 13 29.02 -1.68 -2.31
CA GLN A 13 28.74 -0.81 -1.17
C GLN A 13 27.53 0.07 -1.53
N PRO A 14 26.44 0.06 -0.73
CA PRO A 14 25.28 0.89 -1.03
C PRO A 14 25.68 2.36 -0.91
N ILE A 15 25.37 3.15 -1.94
CA ILE A 15 25.68 4.59 -2.02
C ILE A 15 24.98 5.38 -0.90
N VAL A 16 23.83 4.89 -0.42
CA VAL A 16 23.06 5.52 0.66
C VAL A 16 22.59 4.47 1.66
N ARG A 17 22.85 4.70 2.96
CA ARG A 17 22.34 3.88 4.07
C ARG A 17 21.34 4.69 4.89
N ILE A 18 20.06 4.35 4.78
CA ILE A 18 18.99 4.99 5.56
C ILE A 18 18.51 3.98 6.61
N PRO A 19 18.36 4.38 7.89
CA PRO A 19 17.77 3.50 8.89
C PRO A 19 16.32 3.19 8.54
N PHE A 20 15.99 1.90 8.47
CA PHE A 20 14.69 1.39 8.03
C PHE A 20 13.52 2.03 8.79
N GLY A 21 13.66 2.26 10.11
CA GLY A 21 12.62 2.90 10.91
C GLY A 21 12.26 4.31 10.45
N LYS A 22 13.24 5.16 10.11
CA LYS A 22 12.96 6.51 9.59
C LYS A 22 12.32 6.46 8.21
N PHE A 23 12.83 5.56 7.35
CA PHE A 23 12.26 5.35 6.02
C PHE A 23 10.78 4.93 6.11
N ALA A 24 10.45 3.97 6.97
CA ALA A 24 9.07 3.50 7.18
C ALA A 24 8.13 4.64 7.62
N ILE A 25 8.57 5.52 8.51
CA ILE A 25 7.77 6.68 8.95
C ILE A 25 7.43 7.60 7.77
N TYR A 26 8.43 7.96 6.96
CA TYR A 26 8.20 8.80 5.77
C TYR A 26 7.24 8.12 4.79
N VAL A 27 7.47 6.83 4.53
CA VAL A 27 6.64 6.02 3.62
C VAL A 27 5.18 5.99 4.07
N VAL A 28 4.91 5.78 5.36
CA VAL A 28 3.54 5.70 5.91
C VAL A 28 2.89 7.09 6.05
N SER A 29 3.67 8.13 6.32
CA SER A 29 3.14 9.49 6.47
C SER A 29 2.47 10.02 5.19
N LEU A 30 3.00 9.64 4.02
CA LEU A 30 2.56 10.15 2.73
C LEU A 30 1.10 9.78 2.37
N PRO A 31 0.68 8.50 2.42
CA PRO A 31 -0.74 8.16 2.26
C PRO A 31 -1.60 8.69 3.41
N LEU A 32 -1.08 8.81 4.63
CA LEU A 32 -1.84 9.37 5.76
C LEU A 32 -2.23 10.84 5.49
N PHE A 33 -1.28 11.68 5.09
CA PHE A 33 -1.57 13.08 4.75
C PHE A 33 -2.49 13.19 3.54
N SER A 34 -2.29 12.36 2.53
CA SER A 34 -3.18 12.31 1.36
C SER A 34 -4.61 11.93 1.74
N PHE A 35 -4.77 10.94 2.64
CA PHE A 35 -6.08 10.53 3.15
C PHE A 35 -6.77 11.67 3.91
N LEU A 36 -6.07 12.33 4.83
CA LEU A 36 -6.61 13.46 5.59
C LEU A 36 -7.04 14.60 4.66
N PHE A 37 -6.23 14.91 3.64
CA PHE A 37 -6.58 15.88 2.61
C PHE A 37 -7.88 15.47 1.88
N CYS A 38 -7.99 14.21 1.44
CA CYS A 38 -9.18 13.73 0.73
C CYS A 38 -10.44 13.85 1.58
N VAL A 39 -10.38 13.49 2.86
CA VAL A 39 -11.52 13.58 3.78
C VAL A 39 -11.93 15.03 4.02
N ILE A 40 -10.98 15.91 4.36
CA ILE A 40 -11.26 17.33 4.63
C ILE A 40 -11.84 18.00 3.37
N TRP A 41 -11.23 17.77 2.21
CA TRP A 41 -11.72 18.35 0.95
C TRP A 41 -13.13 17.86 0.61
N CYS A 42 -13.40 16.56 0.83
CA CYS A 42 -14.71 15.97 0.62
C CYS A 42 -15.78 16.57 1.55
N LEU A 43 -15.45 16.82 2.81
CA LEU A 43 -16.35 17.45 3.77
C LEU A 43 -16.64 18.92 3.46
N ILE A 44 -15.68 19.67 2.92
CA ILE A 44 -15.88 21.10 2.60
C ILE A 44 -16.68 21.28 1.30
N PHE A 45 -16.34 20.53 0.25
CA PHE A 45 -16.88 20.78 -1.10
C PHE A 45 -17.96 19.79 -1.56
N TYR A 46 -18.01 18.59 -0.95
CA TYR A 46 -18.86 17.50 -1.41
C TYR A 46 -19.69 16.87 -0.28
N PHE A 47 -19.96 17.61 0.81
CA PHE A 47 -20.64 17.07 2.00
C PHE A 47 -21.93 16.33 1.66
N GLU A 48 -22.88 16.98 0.98
CA GLU A 48 -24.18 16.36 0.68
C GLU A 48 -24.05 15.19 -0.29
N ARG A 49 -23.21 15.30 -1.33
CA ARG A 49 -23.05 14.23 -2.32
C ARG A 49 -22.32 13.01 -1.76
N SER A 50 -21.44 13.21 -0.79
CA SER A 50 -20.59 12.17 -0.23
C SER A 50 -21.20 11.48 1.00
N THR A 51 -22.15 12.15 1.67
CA THR A 51 -22.94 11.59 2.78
C THR A 51 -24.31 11.06 2.34
N ALA A 52 -24.73 11.39 1.11
CA ALA A 52 -25.95 10.88 0.51
C ALA A 52 -25.94 9.35 0.47
N THR A 53 -26.97 8.75 1.06
CA THR A 53 -27.21 7.31 1.00
C THR A 53 -28.49 7.03 0.24
N HIS A 54 -28.54 5.85 -0.40
CA HIS A 54 -29.76 5.36 -1.05
C HIS A 54 -30.96 5.29 -0.09
N CYS A 55 -30.70 5.10 1.20
CA CYS A 55 -31.72 5.07 2.25
C CYS A 55 -32.06 6.46 2.83
N SER A 56 -31.46 7.53 2.32
CA SER A 56 -31.65 8.92 2.81
C SER A 56 -31.41 9.10 4.31
N VAL A 57 -30.51 8.30 4.89
CA VAL A 57 -30.07 8.44 6.28
C VAL A 57 -28.92 9.43 6.33
N ALA A 58 -29.00 10.38 7.26
CA ALA A 58 -27.95 11.37 7.47
C ALA A 58 -26.66 10.70 7.98
N ASN A 59 -25.59 10.84 7.21
CA ASN A 59 -24.23 10.50 7.66
C ASN A 59 -23.44 11.78 7.89
N TYR A 60 -22.62 11.79 8.93
CA TYR A 60 -21.73 12.91 9.22
C TYR A 60 -20.38 12.80 8.51
N LEU A 61 -20.03 11.59 8.04
CA LEU A 61 -18.77 11.30 7.37
C LEU A 61 -19.02 10.56 6.06
N PRO A 62 -18.27 10.89 4.99
CA PRO A 62 -18.30 10.12 3.77
C PRO A 62 -17.70 8.73 3.98
N SER A 63 -18.09 7.76 3.17
CA SER A 63 -17.38 6.48 3.14
C SER A 63 -15.93 6.70 2.67
N ILE A 64 -15.01 5.85 3.15
CA ILE A 64 -13.58 5.95 2.79
C ILE A 64 -13.41 5.89 1.26
N SER A 65 -14.10 4.96 0.59
CA SER A 65 -14.06 4.82 -0.86
C SER A 65 -14.64 6.03 -1.59
N ALA A 66 -15.70 6.67 -1.06
CA ALA A 66 -16.24 7.89 -1.64
C ALA A 66 -15.27 9.07 -1.48
N ALA A 67 -14.62 9.20 -0.32
CA ALA A 67 -13.67 10.27 -0.05
C ALA A 67 -12.43 10.19 -0.97
N ILE A 68 -11.87 8.99 -1.17
CA ILE A 68 -10.64 8.81 -1.96
C ILE A 68 -10.88 8.53 -3.45
N GLY A 69 -12.07 8.06 -3.84
CA GLY A 69 -12.32 7.50 -5.17
C GLY A 69 -13.35 8.22 -6.03
N ASN A 70 -14.31 8.94 -5.47
CA ASN A 70 -15.44 9.43 -6.29
C ASN A 70 -15.22 10.81 -6.92
N TYR A 71 -14.30 11.63 -6.40
CA TYR A 71 -14.19 13.03 -6.82
C TYR A 71 -12.77 13.40 -7.22
N GLN A 72 -12.66 14.34 -8.16
CA GLN A 72 -11.40 15.01 -8.52
C GLN A 72 -11.37 16.38 -7.81
N PRO A 73 -10.21 16.89 -7.35
CA PRO A 73 -8.84 16.42 -7.57
C PRO A 73 -8.28 15.44 -6.51
N GLN A 74 -9.00 15.21 -5.42
CA GLN A 74 -8.57 14.38 -4.29
C GLN A 74 -8.16 12.96 -4.70
N ARG A 75 -8.89 12.34 -5.63
CA ARG A 75 -8.54 11.02 -6.16
C ARG A 75 -7.17 10.99 -6.81
N PHE A 76 -6.83 12.00 -7.60
CA PHE A 76 -5.52 12.08 -8.25
C PHE A 76 -4.39 12.17 -7.21
N ILE A 77 -4.59 12.97 -6.16
CA ILE A 77 -3.63 13.12 -5.05
C ILE A 77 -3.49 11.81 -4.28
N TRP A 78 -4.59 11.08 -4.06
CA TRP A 78 -4.57 9.74 -3.47
C TRP A 78 -3.78 8.73 -4.31
N GLN A 79 -4.08 8.66 -5.60
CA GLN A 79 -3.39 7.74 -6.52
C GLN A 79 -1.90 8.03 -6.62
N LEU A 80 -1.52 9.30 -6.75
CA LEU A 80 -0.11 9.71 -6.76
C LEU A 80 0.59 9.31 -5.46
N ALA A 81 -0.08 9.51 -4.32
CA ALA A 81 0.45 9.13 -3.02
C ALA A 81 0.69 7.62 -2.90
N ILE A 82 -0.25 6.80 -3.36
CA ILE A 82 -0.13 5.34 -3.35
C ILE A 82 0.92 4.84 -4.37
N CYS A 83 1.04 5.46 -5.53
CA CYS A 83 2.07 5.11 -6.53
C CYS A 83 3.48 5.38 -6.02
N ILE A 84 3.70 6.52 -5.34
CA ILE A 84 4.99 6.88 -4.76
C ILE A 84 5.31 6.01 -3.53
N HIS A 85 4.29 5.48 -2.87
CA HIS A 85 4.46 4.71 -1.66
C HIS A 85 5.18 3.38 -1.93
N PHE A 86 6.31 3.19 -1.25
CA PHE A 86 7.31 2.14 -1.50
C PHE A 86 6.92 0.72 -1.02
N ARG A 87 5.64 0.33 -1.12
CA ARG A 87 5.11 -0.99 -0.69
C ARG A 87 5.91 -2.18 -1.23
N LEU A 88 6.23 -2.16 -2.52
CA LEU A 88 6.97 -3.25 -3.17
C LEU A 88 8.44 -3.29 -2.73
N ILE A 89 9.05 -2.15 -2.39
CA ILE A 89 10.41 -2.11 -1.84
C ILE A 89 10.42 -2.74 -0.44
N VAL A 90 9.42 -2.44 0.38
CA VAL A 90 9.28 -3.02 1.72
C VAL A 90 9.13 -4.55 1.64
N ALA A 91 8.31 -5.07 0.73
CA ALA A 91 8.18 -6.51 0.50
C ALA A 91 9.54 -7.17 0.14
N LYS A 92 10.35 -6.50 -0.69
CA LYS A 92 11.71 -6.97 -1.04
C LYS A 92 12.66 -6.95 0.15
N VAL A 93 12.62 -5.92 0.99
CA VAL A 93 13.43 -5.85 2.22
C VAL A 93 13.07 -6.99 3.18
N TYR A 94 11.78 -7.33 3.30
CA TYR A 94 11.35 -8.49 4.09
C TYR A 94 11.87 -9.81 3.53
N LEU A 95 11.88 -9.98 2.20
CA LEU A 95 12.47 -11.16 1.57
C LEU A 95 13.96 -11.30 1.92
N ASP A 96 14.71 -10.22 1.79
CA ASP A 96 16.14 -10.20 2.10
C ASP A 96 16.38 -10.56 3.58
N PHE A 97 15.56 -10.01 4.48
CA PHE A 97 15.58 -10.34 5.91
C PHE A 97 15.27 -11.83 6.17
N PHE A 98 14.27 -12.39 5.51
CA PHE A 98 13.92 -13.80 5.66
C PHE A 98 15.03 -14.72 5.14
N ILE A 99 15.73 -14.34 4.06
CA ILE A 99 16.87 -15.11 3.54
C ILE A 99 18.03 -15.13 4.55
N GLU A 100 18.27 -14.02 5.26
CA GLU A 100 19.35 -13.92 6.25
C GLU A 100 19.04 -14.65 7.57
N VAL A 101 17.77 -14.70 8.00
CA VAL A 101 17.39 -15.20 9.34
C VAL A 101 16.84 -16.64 9.32
N ILE A 102 16.16 -17.07 8.26
CA ILE A 102 15.43 -18.34 8.25
C ILE A 102 16.33 -19.51 7.81
N ARG A 103 16.18 -20.65 8.49
CA ARG A 103 16.85 -21.92 8.15
C ARG A 103 16.53 -22.34 6.72
N LYS A 104 17.53 -22.86 5.99
CA LYS A 104 17.42 -23.29 4.58
C LYS A 104 16.23 -24.22 4.29
N ASP A 105 15.88 -25.09 5.24
CA ASP A 105 14.77 -26.05 5.13
C ASP A 105 13.38 -25.38 5.08
N GLN A 106 13.23 -24.22 5.74
CA GLN A 106 11.97 -23.46 5.79
C GLN A 106 11.95 -22.31 4.76
N MET A 107 12.98 -22.21 3.91
CA MET A 107 13.14 -21.13 2.93
C MET A 107 12.02 -21.13 1.88
N HIS A 108 11.49 -22.31 1.53
CA HIS A 108 10.40 -22.43 0.58
C HIS A 108 9.12 -21.74 1.08
N LEU A 109 8.80 -21.90 2.37
CA LEU A 109 7.66 -21.24 3.00
C LEU A 109 7.86 -19.73 3.08
N ALA A 110 9.07 -19.25 3.40
CA ALA A 110 9.37 -17.83 3.44
C ALA A 110 9.26 -17.15 2.06
N LYS A 111 9.77 -17.82 1.01
CA LYS A 111 9.63 -17.36 -0.38
C LYS A 111 8.16 -17.35 -0.81
N PHE A 112 7.41 -18.39 -0.45
CA PHE A 112 5.98 -18.46 -0.77
C PHE A 112 5.17 -17.38 -0.06
N ALA A 113 5.41 -17.15 1.24
CA ALA A 113 4.78 -16.07 1.99
C ALA A 113 5.09 -14.69 1.41
N THR A 114 6.35 -14.46 1.01
CA THR A 114 6.74 -13.19 0.35
C THR A 114 6.05 -13.03 -1.01
N PHE A 115 5.91 -14.13 -1.77
CA PHE A 115 5.20 -14.13 -3.04
C PHE A 115 3.73 -13.75 -2.87
N LEU A 116 3.04 -14.36 -1.89
CA LEU A 116 1.65 -14.02 -1.56
C LEU A 116 1.53 -12.56 -1.11
N ASN A 117 2.41 -12.08 -0.22
CA ASN A 117 2.44 -10.69 0.19
C ASN A 117 2.66 -9.73 -1.00
N THR A 118 3.45 -10.14 -2.00
CA THR A 118 3.65 -9.34 -3.22
C THR A 118 2.37 -9.26 -4.04
N ILE A 119 1.66 -10.38 -4.22
CA ILE A 119 0.36 -10.42 -4.89
C ILE A 119 -0.65 -9.51 -4.18
N GLU A 120 -0.74 -9.63 -2.85
CA GLU A 120 -1.62 -8.80 -2.02
C GLU A 120 -1.32 -7.29 -2.21
N ASN A 121 -0.05 -6.91 -2.20
CA ASN A 121 0.36 -5.52 -2.43
C ASN A 121 0.00 -5.02 -3.84
N PHE A 122 0.07 -5.88 -4.86
CA PHE A 122 -0.42 -5.54 -6.21
C PHE A 122 -1.93 -5.39 -6.22
N ALA A 123 -2.68 -6.30 -5.60
CA ALA A 123 -4.13 -6.21 -5.51
C ALA A 123 -4.58 -4.90 -4.85
N LEU A 124 -3.92 -4.50 -3.75
CA LEU A 124 -4.15 -3.21 -3.09
C LEU A 124 -3.81 -2.00 -3.96
N LEU A 125 -2.75 -2.09 -4.76
CA LEU A 125 -2.40 -1.04 -5.72
C LEU A 125 -3.49 -0.91 -6.79
N PHE A 126 -3.93 -2.02 -7.38
CA PHE A 126 -5.02 -2.03 -8.36
C PHE A 126 -6.32 -1.47 -7.78
N LEU A 127 -6.65 -1.84 -6.54
CA LEU A 127 -7.83 -1.33 -5.83
C LEU A 127 -7.77 0.19 -5.60
N SER A 128 -6.56 0.74 -5.44
CA SER A 128 -6.34 2.18 -5.24
C SER A 128 -6.34 2.97 -6.55
N LEU A 129 -5.95 2.33 -7.65
CA LEU A 129 -5.90 2.95 -8.98
C LEU A 129 -7.26 2.91 -9.68
N TRP A 130 -7.91 1.75 -9.70
CA TRP A 130 -9.20 1.55 -10.34
C TRP A 130 -10.33 1.59 -9.31
N THR A 131 -11.18 2.60 -9.45
CA THR A 131 -12.38 2.76 -8.64
C THR A 131 -13.51 1.88 -9.18
N SER A 132 -14.45 1.50 -8.32
CA SER A 132 -15.61 0.70 -8.71
C SER A 132 -16.47 1.38 -9.77
N SER A 133 -16.46 2.71 -9.84
CA SER A 133 -17.19 3.50 -10.84
C SER A 133 -16.58 3.47 -12.24
N GLU A 134 -15.28 3.22 -12.36
CA GLU A 134 -14.60 3.17 -13.67
C GLU A 134 -14.47 1.76 -14.23
N SER A 135 -14.16 0.79 -13.37
CA SER A 135 -13.89 -0.58 -13.80
C SER A 135 -14.28 -1.54 -12.69
N TYR A 136 -15.58 -1.83 -12.62
CA TYR A 136 -16.16 -2.69 -11.60
C TYR A 136 -15.50 -4.08 -11.56
N GLU A 137 -15.25 -4.71 -12.71
CA GLU A 137 -14.66 -6.05 -12.77
C GLU A 137 -13.23 -6.09 -12.19
N ILE A 138 -12.38 -5.15 -12.58
CA ILE A 138 -11.00 -5.05 -12.07
C ILE A 138 -11.02 -4.78 -10.56
N HIS A 139 -11.89 -3.86 -10.13
CA HIS A 139 -12.03 -3.51 -8.72
C HIS A 139 -12.48 -4.72 -7.88
N LYS A 140 -13.48 -5.47 -8.35
CA LYS A 140 -14.01 -6.67 -7.69
C LYS A 140 -12.97 -7.78 -7.61
N ILE A 141 -12.25 -8.06 -8.69
CA ILE A 141 -11.19 -9.07 -8.71
C ILE A 141 -10.08 -8.69 -7.74
N SER A 142 -9.63 -7.43 -7.79
CA SER A 142 -8.58 -6.93 -6.89
C SER A 142 -9.01 -7.01 -5.42
N PHE A 143 -10.26 -6.67 -5.11
CA PHE A 143 -10.81 -6.81 -3.76
C PHE A 143 -10.92 -8.26 -3.29
N SER A 144 -11.10 -9.21 -4.21
CA SER A 144 -11.21 -10.63 -3.88
C SER A 144 -9.84 -11.31 -3.71
N ILE A 145 -8.79 -10.75 -4.31
CA ILE A 145 -7.40 -11.24 -4.21
C ILE A 145 -6.71 -10.70 -2.94
N PHE A 146 -7.05 -9.47 -2.53
CA PHE A 146 -6.66 -8.91 -1.24
C PHE A 146 -7.37 -9.66 -0.10
#